data_AF-A0A2V6FEB5-F1
#
_entry.id   AF-A0A2V6FEB5-F1
#
_cell.length_a   1.000
_cell.length_b   1.000
_cell.length_c   1.000
_cell.angle_alpha   90.00
_cell.angle_beta   90.00
_cell.angle_gamma   90.00
#
_symmetry.space_group_name_H-M   'P 1'
#
loop_
_entity.id
_entity.type
_entity.pdbx_description
1 polymer ?
#
loop_
_entity_poly.entity_id
_entity_poly.type
_entity_poly.pdbx_seq_one_letter_code
_entity_poly.pdbx_strand_id
1 'polypeptide(L)'
;MKIKRVLKWTFGLLLLALFIWFEVAYWTSSNNCDSKTGPPAHPMKAIRYCEYGSPDDVLKLQEVEKPIPNDDQILVRVRAVSLRFFDGGMLQGGVGRLIFGLRKPRNTCPGSDFSGTVEAVGRNVTEFQPGEEVFGVRAGALAQYICVRRNGA
;
A
#
# COMPACT_ATOMS: atom_id res chain seq x y z
N MET A 1 -10.94 34.20 -41.20
CA MET A 1 -10.26 32.89 -41.36
C MET A 1 -8.97 32.71 -40.53
N LYS A 2 -8.19 33.78 -40.24
CA LYS A 2 -6.93 33.68 -39.48
C LYS A 2 -7.11 33.37 -37.98
N ILE A 3 -8.12 33.94 -37.32
CA ILE A 3 -8.39 33.73 -35.88
C ILE A 3 -8.69 32.26 -35.52
N LYS A 4 -9.56 31.57 -36.28
CA LYS A 4 -9.84 30.14 -36.03
C LYS A 4 -8.60 29.26 -36.16
N ARG A 5 -7.68 29.62 -37.07
CA ARG A 5 -6.41 28.93 -37.26
C ARG A 5 -5.48 29.17 -36.07
N VAL A 6 -5.32 30.43 -35.65
CA VAL A 6 -4.53 30.79 -34.46
C VAL A 6 -5.08 30.09 -33.21
N LEU A 7 -6.40 30.11 -32.99
CA LEU A 7 -7.05 29.44 -31.85
C LEU A 7 -6.77 27.92 -31.85
N LYS A 8 -6.79 27.30 -33.04
CA LYS A 8 -6.49 25.86 -33.20
C LYS A 8 -5.03 25.55 -32.88
N TRP A 9 -4.08 26.37 -33.32
CA TRP A 9 -2.65 26.20 -33.00
C TRP A 9 -2.35 26.45 -31.53
N THR A 10 -2.95 27.48 -30.92
CA THR A 10 -2.79 27.75 -29.49
C THR A 10 -3.35 26.61 -28.65
N PHE A 11 -4.53 26.08 -29.00
CA PHE A 11 -5.11 24.93 -28.32
C PHE A 11 -4.23 23.67 -28.48
N GLY A 12 -3.71 23.42 -29.69
CA GLY A 12 -2.78 22.32 -29.94
C GLY A 12 -1.47 22.43 -29.13
N LEU A 13 -0.89 23.64 -29.05
CA LEU A 13 0.31 23.90 -28.25
C LEU A 13 0.04 23.72 -26.75
N LEU A 14 -1.12 24.14 -26.25
CA LEU A 14 -1.51 23.92 -24.85
C LEU A 14 -1.68 22.43 -24.53
N LEU A 15 -2.31 21.66 -25.43
CA LEU A 15 -2.42 20.20 -25.26
C LEU A 15 -1.05 19.52 -25.28
N LEU A 16 -0.17 19.94 -26.18
CA LEU A 16 1.19 19.40 -26.25
C LEU A 16 2.00 19.75 -24.98
N ALA A 17 1.91 21.00 -24.51
CA ALA A 17 2.57 21.42 -23.27
C ALA A 17 2.02 20.65 -22.06
N LEU A 18 0.71 20.42 -21.99
CA LEU A 18 0.09 19.62 -20.94
C LEU A 18 0.53 18.14 -20.99
N PHE A 19 0.64 17.57 -22.19
CA PHE A 19 1.14 16.21 -22.39
C PHE A 19 2.61 16.08 -21.95
N ILE A 20 3.47 17.00 -22.38
CA ILE A 20 4.89 17.02 -21.97
C ILE A 20 5.02 17.20 -20.46
N TRP A 21 4.25 18.13 -19.88
CA TRP A 21 4.24 18.33 -18.43
C TRP A 21 3.78 17.07 -17.68
N PHE A 22 2.75 16.39 -18.17
CA PHE A 22 2.27 15.13 -17.59
C PHE A 22 3.34 14.03 -17.66
N GLU A 23 3.99 13.83 -18.81
CA GLU A 23 5.09 12.86 -18.96
C GLU A 23 6.25 13.19 -18.02
N VAL A 24 6.71 14.45 -17.99
CA VAL A 24 7.78 14.87 -17.08
C VAL A 24 7.38 14.64 -15.64
N ALA A 25 6.19 15.05 -15.22
CA ALA A 25 5.69 14.82 -13.86
C ALA A 25 5.57 13.32 -13.53
N TYR A 26 5.15 12.50 -14.49
CA TYR A 26 5.00 11.06 -14.33
C TYR A 26 6.36 10.37 -14.12
N TRP A 27 7.36 10.68 -14.95
CA TRP A 27 8.69 10.08 -14.89
C TRP A 27 9.58 10.65 -13.77
N THR A 28 9.36 11.90 -13.34
CA THR A 28 10.13 12.52 -12.23
C THR A 28 9.53 12.26 -10.86
N SER A 29 8.28 11.77 -10.76
CA SER A 29 7.67 11.46 -9.47
C SER A 29 8.30 10.21 -8.86
N SER A 30 8.94 10.34 -7.70
CA SER A 30 9.43 9.18 -6.95
C SER A 30 8.25 8.29 -6.49
N ASN A 31 8.45 6.97 -6.52
CA ASN A 31 7.47 5.99 -6.07
C ASN A 31 7.64 5.60 -4.60
N ASN A 32 8.47 6.30 -3.84
CA ASN A 32 8.82 5.93 -2.47
C ASN A 32 7.59 5.65 -1.60
N CYS A 33 7.67 4.57 -0.81
CA CYS A 33 6.64 4.19 0.16
C CYS A 33 6.48 5.27 1.24
N ASP A 34 7.58 5.91 1.65
CA ASP A 34 7.64 6.87 2.77
C ASP A 34 7.80 8.32 2.34
N SER A 35 7.35 8.72 1.14
CA SER A 35 7.63 10.08 0.64
C SER A 35 7.10 11.22 1.52
N LYS A 36 6.33 10.92 2.58
CA LYS A 36 5.71 11.89 3.49
C LYS A 36 5.94 11.65 4.99
N THR A 37 6.70 10.63 5.38
CA THR A 37 6.86 10.25 6.81
C THR A 37 8.30 10.41 7.26
N GLY A 38 8.49 10.94 8.48
CA GLY A 38 9.79 10.93 9.15
C GLY A 38 10.19 9.50 9.57
N PRO A 39 11.39 9.34 10.18
CA PRO A 39 11.81 8.06 10.73
C PRO A 39 10.78 7.50 11.72
N PRO A 40 10.55 6.18 11.76
CA PRO A 40 9.61 5.59 12.70
C PRO A 40 10.08 5.79 14.15
N ALA A 41 9.18 6.21 15.02
CA ALA A 41 9.41 6.33 16.46
C ALA A 41 9.38 4.96 17.14
N HIS A 42 8.47 4.08 16.68
CA HIS A 42 8.37 2.70 17.14
C HIS A 42 8.44 1.76 15.93
N PRO A 43 9.66 1.43 15.45
CA PRO A 43 9.81 0.64 14.25
C PRO A 43 9.35 -0.82 14.45
N MET A 44 8.80 -1.38 13.37
CA MET A 44 8.61 -2.80 13.16
C MET A 44 9.14 -3.19 11.77
N LYS A 45 9.44 -4.47 11.57
CA LYS A 45 9.82 -4.98 10.24
C LYS A 45 8.58 -5.32 9.41
N ALA A 46 8.60 -4.89 8.15
CA ALA A 46 7.61 -5.27 7.15
C ALA A 46 8.24 -5.47 5.78
N ILE A 47 7.67 -6.35 4.98
CA ILE A 47 7.97 -6.42 3.56
C ILE A 47 7.17 -5.33 2.86
N ARG A 48 7.82 -4.52 2.03
CA ARG A 48 7.17 -3.48 1.26
C ARG A 48 7.61 -3.46 -0.19
N TYR A 49 6.72 -2.94 -1.03
CA TYR A 49 6.96 -2.66 -2.44
C TYR A 49 6.27 -1.36 -2.81
N CYS A 50 6.98 -0.49 -3.51
CA CYS A 50 6.46 0.81 -3.91
C CYS A 50 6.38 0.94 -5.43
N GLU A 51 6.88 -0.06 -6.14
CA GLU A 51 6.90 -0.15 -7.60
C GLU A 51 6.40 -1.53 -8.01
N TYR A 52 5.88 -1.59 -9.23
CA TYR A 52 5.49 -2.86 -9.84
C TYR A 52 6.70 -3.50 -10.53
N GLY A 53 6.82 -4.82 -10.45
CA GLY A 53 7.94 -5.56 -11.03
C GLY A 53 7.99 -7.01 -10.56
N SER A 54 9.12 -7.67 -10.81
CA SER A 54 9.37 -9.02 -10.30
C SER A 54 9.51 -8.99 -8.77
N PRO A 55 9.12 -10.06 -8.04
CA PRO A 55 9.23 -10.09 -6.58
C PRO A 55 10.63 -9.78 -6.06
N ASP A 56 11.67 -10.30 -6.73
CA ASP A 56 13.07 -10.15 -6.33
C ASP A 56 13.56 -8.70 -6.43
N ASP A 57 13.00 -7.93 -7.36
CA ASP A 57 13.40 -6.53 -7.58
C ASP A 57 12.66 -5.56 -6.65
N VAL A 58 11.39 -5.84 -6.34
CA VAL A 58 10.48 -4.85 -5.74
C VAL A 58 10.19 -5.09 -4.26
N LEU A 59 10.28 -6.34 -3.77
CA LEU A 59 10.02 -6.65 -2.37
C LEU A 59 11.25 -6.32 -1.52
N LYS A 60 11.07 -5.43 -0.54
CA LYS A 60 12.14 -4.99 0.35
C LYS A 60 11.71 -5.16 1.79
N LEU A 61 12.58 -5.74 2.60
CA LEU A 61 12.44 -5.70 4.06
C LEU A 61 12.77 -4.27 4.53
N GLN A 62 11.84 -3.62 5.22
CA GLN A 62 11.98 -2.26 5.70
C GLN A 62 11.52 -2.14 7.15
N GLU A 63 12.10 -1.18 7.87
CA GLU A 63 11.57 -0.73 9.15
C GLU A 63 10.51 0.34 8.91
N VAL A 64 9.35 0.15 9.52
CA VAL A 64 8.17 1.00 9.35
C VAL A 64 7.53 1.25 10.71
N GLU A 65 6.73 2.31 10.84
CA GLU A 65 6.05 2.58 12.10
C GLU A 65 5.10 1.43 12.46
N LYS A 66 5.20 0.97 13.71
CA LYS A 66 4.28 -0.02 14.27
C LYS A 66 2.87 0.59 14.30
N PRO A 67 1.86 -0.08 13.73
CA PRO A 67 0.52 0.48 13.68
C PRO A 67 -0.11 0.48 15.07
N ILE A 68 -0.93 1.50 15.34
CA ILE A 68 -1.70 1.64 16.57
C ILE A 68 -3.16 1.31 16.21
N PRO A 69 -3.83 0.38 16.92
CA PRO A 69 -5.22 0.08 16.65
C PRO A 69 -6.10 1.27 17.04
N ASN A 70 -7.12 1.55 16.24
CA ASN A 70 -8.17 2.48 16.65
C ASN A 70 -9.19 1.80 17.58
N ASP A 71 -10.21 2.53 18.01
CA ASP A 71 -11.19 2.05 18.99
C ASP A 71 -11.92 0.76 18.58
N ASP A 72 -12.04 0.44 17.29
CA ASP A 72 -12.76 -0.73 16.77
C ASP A 72 -11.83 -1.81 16.19
N GLN A 73 -10.53 -1.70 16.46
CA GLN A 73 -9.50 -2.60 15.93
C GLN A 73 -8.77 -3.35 17.03
N ILE A 74 -8.27 -4.52 16.67
CA ILE A 74 -7.24 -5.24 17.42
C ILE A 74 -5.90 -5.03 16.74
N LEU A 75 -4.82 -5.00 17.52
CA LEU A 75 -3.46 -5.13 17.05
C LEU A 75 -3.06 -6.59 17.20
N VAL A 76 -2.66 -7.23 16.09
CA VAL A 76 -2.20 -8.61 16.09
C VAL A 76 -0.71 -8.63 15.87
N ARG A 77 0.01 -9.36 16.74
CA ARG A 77 1.38 -9.78 16.50
C ARG A 77 1.38 -10.96 15.55
N VAL A 78 1.79 -10.73 14.32
CA VAL A 78 1.75 -11.74 13.26
C VAL A 78 2.80 -12.81 13.54
N ARG A 79 2.37 -14.07 13.51
CA ARG A 79 3.23 -15.25 13.67
C ARG A 79 3.47 -15.96 12.35
N ALA A 80 2.46 -16.02 11.50
CA ALA A 80 2.56 -16.60 10.16
C ALA A 80 1.66 -15.87 9.16
N VAL A 81 2.05 -15.97 7.89
CA VAL A 81 1.37 -15.40 6.72
C VAL A 81 1.46 -16.44 5.62
N SER A 82 0.37 -16.68 4.89
CA SER A 82 0.43 -17.52 3.71
C SER A 82 0.80 -16.68 2.47
N LEU A 83 1.49 -17.32 1.52
CA LEU A 83 1.77 -16.73 0.22
C LEU A 83 0.88 -17.39 -0.82
N ARG A 84 0.04 -16.59 -1.46
CA ARG A 84 -0.90 -17.02 -2.50
C ARG A 84 -0.40 -16.58 -3.87
N PHE A 85 -0.76 -17.34 -4.91
CA PHE A 85 -0.50 -16.95 -6.30
C PHE A 85 -1.00 -15.52 -6.62
N PHE A 86 -2.15 -15.15 -6.04
CA PHE A 86 -2.74 -13.81 -6.17
C PHE A 86 -1.80 -12.70 -5.68
N ASP A 87 -1.02 -12.94 -4.62
CA ASP A 87 -0.10 -11.95 -4.07
C ASP A 87 1.01 -11.60 -5.09
N GLY A 88 1.46 -12.57 -5.90
CA GLY A 88 2.41 -12.32 -6.99
C GLY A 88 1.83 -11.51 -8.13
N GLY A 89 0.55 -11.76 -8.48
CA GLY A 89 -0.17 -11.00 -9.51
C GLY A 89 -0.33 -9.51 -9.16
N MET A 90 -0.39 -9.17 -7.87
CA MET A 90 -0.44 -7.79 -7.40
C MET A 90 0.87 -7.03 -7.64
N LEU A 91 2.01 -7.74 -7.74
CA LEU A 91 3.34 -7.13 -7.90
C LEU A 91 3.66 -6.73 -9.34
N GLN A 92 3.14 -7.43 -10.35
CA GLN A 92 3.59 -7.25 -11.74
C GLN A 92 3.10 -5.96 -12.42
N GLY A 93 1.97 -5.40 -12.00
CA GLY A 93 1.48 -4.12 -12.52
C GLY A 93 1.10 -4.11 -14.01
N GLY A 94 0.52 -5.17 -14.55
CA GLY A 94 -0.15 -5.11 -15.86
C GLY A 94 -1.52 -4.42 -15.78
N VAL A 95 -2.56 -5.08 -16.30
CA VAL A 95 -3.97 -4.68 -16.09
C VAL A 95 -4.34 -4.51 -14.61
N GLY A 96 -3.62 -5.17 -13.69
CA GLY A 96 -3.76 -4.99 -12.26
C GLY A 96 -3.56 -3.54 -11.78
N ARG A 97 -2.82 -2.69 -12.51
CA ARG A 97 -2.69 -1.25 -12.21
C ARG A 97 -4.02 -0.50 -12.16
N LEU A 98 -5.01 -0.94 -12.96
CA LEU A 98 -6.35 -0.33 -12.95
C LEU A 98 -7.08 -0.55 -11.62
N ILE A 99 -6.73 -1.62 -10.89
CA ILE A 99 -7.36 -2.02 -9.64
C ILE A 99 -6.50 -1.62 -8.43
N PHE A 100 -5.20 -1.92 -8.49
CA PHE A 100 -4.29 -1.79 -7.37
C PHE A 100 -3.53 -0.47 -7.32
N GLY A 101 -3.67 0.39 -8.35
CA GLY A 101 -3.02 1.69 -8.42
C GLY A 101 -2.30 1.90 -9.75
N LEU A 102 -2.62 3.00 -10.45
CA LEU A 102 -2.12 3.20 -11.81
C LEU A 102 -0.59 3.30 -11.88
N ARG A 103 -0.02 4.11 -10.99
CA ARG A 103 1.41 4.42 -10.98
C ARG A 103 2.19 3.57 -9.99
N LYS A 104 1.67 3.49 -8.76
CA LYS A 104 2.23 2.68 -7.67
C LYS A 104 1.12 1.91 -6.95
N PRO A 105 1.48 0.81 -6.28
CA PRO A 105 0.56 0.08 -5.42
C PRO A 105 -0.09 1.00 -4.37
N ARG A 106 -1.42 0.96 -4.27
CA ARG A 106 -2.19 1.65 -3.22
C ARG A 106 -1.89 1.05 -1.85
N ASN A 107 -1.72 -0.26 -1.79
CA ASN A 107 -1.22 -0.95 -0.61
C ASN A 107 0.23 -1.39 -0.88
N THR A 108 1.16 -0.79 -0.14
CA THR A 108 2.60 -1.02 -0.28
C THR A 108 3.11 -2.16 0.61
N CYS A 109 2.26 -2.74 1.46
CA CYS A 109 2.58 -3.95 2.23
C CYS A 109 1.80 -5.13 1.62
N PRO A 110 2.47 -6.19 1.13
CA PRO A 110 1.80 -7.37 0.60
C PRO A 110 1.32 -8.31 1.72
N GLY A 111 0.73 -9.44 1.34
CA GLY A 111 0.16 -10.44 2.24
C GLY A 111 -1.35 -10.24 2.41
N SER A 112 -2.11 -11.32 2.26
CA SER A 112 -3.56 -11.30 2.21
C SER A 112 -4.23 -11.96 3.42
N ASP A 113 -3.49 -12.77 4.18
CA ASP A 113 -3.97 -13.43 5.39
C ASP A 113 -2.90 -13.47 6.48
N PHE A 114 -3.31 -13.76 7.71
CA PHE A 114 -2.40 -13.83 8.85
C PHE A 114 -2.90 -14.84 9.89
N SER A 115 -1.98 -15.33 10.71
CA SER A 115 -2.28 -15.89 12.02
C SER A 115 -1.29 -15.34 13.05
N GLY A 116 -1.75 -15.18 14.29
CA GLY A 116 -0.96 -14.53 15.32
C GLY A 116 -1.68 -14.45 16.65
N THR A 117 -1.18 -13.57 17.51
CA THR A 117 -1.78 -13.32 18.83
C THR A 117 -2.20 -11.87 18.96
N VAL A 118 -3.33 -11.63 19.62
CA VAL A 118 -3.78 -10.28 19.96
C VAL A 118 -2.78 -9.64 20.92
N GLU A 119 -2.23 -8.49 20.57
CA GLU A 119 -1.31 -7.73 21.41
C GLU A 119 -2.03 -6.58 22.13
N ALA A 120 -2.95 -5.90 21.46
CA ALA A 120 -3.73 -4.82 22.03
C ALA A 120 -5.12 -4.76 21.39
N VAL A 121 -6.07 -4.17 22.10
CA VAL A 121 -7.45 -4.01 21.62
C VAL A 121 -7.88 -2.55 21.74
N GLY A 122 -8.68 -2.12 20.78
CA GLY A 122 -9.36 -0.82 20.80
C GLY A 122 -10.45 -0.80 21.86
N ARG A 123 -10.81 0.41 22.31
CA ARG A 123 -11.75 0.63 23.42
C ARG A 123 -13.14 0.00 23.22
N ASN A 124 -13.61 -0.14 21.98
CA ASN A 124 -14.93 -0.67 21.66
C ASN A 124 -14.91 -2.17 21.33
N VAL A 125 -13.73 -2.81 21.35
CA VAL A 125 -13.61 -4.25 21.09
C VAL A 125 -13.82 -5.01 22.39
N THR A 126 -14.82 -5.88 22.42
CA THR A 126 -15.17 -6.69 23.60
C THR A 126 -15.03 -8.19 23.37
N GLU A 127 -14.90 -8.59 22.11
CA GLU A 127 -14.89 -9.98 21.67
C GLU A 127 -13.50 -10.62 21.75
N PHE A 128 -12.45 -9.81 21.93
CA PHE A 128 -11.06 -10.26 21.94
C PHE A 128 -10.31 -9.72 23.16
N GLN A 129 -9.29 -10.46 23.58
CA GLN A 129 -8.38 -10.08 24.68
C GLN A 129 -6.91 -10.25 24.29
N PRO A 130 -5.99 -9.41 24.82
CA PRO A 130 -4.56 -9.61 24.63
C PRO A 130 -4.12 -11.03 25.05
N GLY A 131 -3.32 -11.67 24.20
CA GLY A 131 -2.84 -13.03 24.37
C GLY A 131 -3.63 -14.10 23.59
N GLU A 132 -4.83 -13.78 23.11
CA GLU A 132 -5.64 -14.73 22.33
C GLU A 132 -5.04 -15.01 20.95
N GLU A 133 -5.14 -16.27 20.50
CA GLU A 133 -4.75 -16.69 19.16
C GLU A 133 -5.86 -16.39 18.16
N VAL A 134 -5.50 -15.73 17.05
CA VAL A 134 -6.45 -15.29 16.01
C VAL A 134 -5.87 -15.53 14.61
N PHE A 135 -6.75 -15.66 13.63
CA PHE A 135 -6.38 -15.72 12.22
C PHE A 135 -7.40 -14.97 11.38
N GLY A 136 -7.00 -14.43 10.23
CA GLY A 136 -7.92 -13.65 9.42
C GLY A 136 -7.37 -13.27 8.06
N VAL A 137 -8.17 -12.54 7.30
CA VAL A 137 -7.84 -12.08 5.94
C VAL A 137 -7.79 -10.56 5.95
N ARG A 138 -6.58 -10.02 5.76
CA ARG A 138 -6.37 -8.58 5.62
C ARG A 138 -5.11 -8.31 4.82
N ALA A 139 -5.21 -7.36 3.89
CA ALA A 139 -4.07 -6.90 3.11
C ALA A 139 -3.02 -6.21 4.01
N GLY A 140 -1.74 -6.46 3.74
CA GLY A 140 -0.62 -5.91 4.52
C GLY A 140 -0.09 -6.82 5.63
N ALA A 141 -0.40 -8.11 5.55
CA ALA A 141 -0.04 -9.09 6.57
C ALA A 141 1.44 -9.48 6.61
N LEU A 142 2.23 -9.25 5.55
CA LEU A 142 3.68 -9.47 5.55
C LEU A 142 4.43 -8.39 6.36
N ALA A 143 4.10 -8.31 7.64
CA ALA A 143 4.63 -7.40 8.64
C ALA A 143 4.63 -8.09 10.01
N GLN A 144 5.42 -7.60 10.95
CA GLN A 144 5.40 -8.12 12.32
C GLN A 144 4.09 -7.83 13.06
N TYR A 145 3.40 -6.76 12.70
CA TYR A 145 2.13 -6.37 13.30
C TYR A 145 1.12 -5.90 12.26
N ILE A 146 -0.16 -6.15 12.53
CA ILE A 146 -1.26 -5.68 11.72
C ILE A 146 -2.43 -5.27 12.60
N CYS A 147 -3.03 -4.11 12.33
CA CYS A 147 -4.31 -3.76 12.93
C CYS A 147 -5.43 -4.44 12.14
N VAL A 148 -6.47 -4.97 12.77
CA VAL A 148 -7.58 -5.65 12.12
C VAL A 148 -8.88 -5.18 12.76
N ARG A 149 -9.94 -4.92 11.98
CA ARG A 149 -11.25 -4.57 12.59
C ARG A 149 -11.81 -5.79 13.29
N ARG A 150 -12.58 -5.61 14.36
CA ARG A 150 -13.20 -6.72 15.12
C ARG A 150 -13.99 -7.73 14.26
N ASN A 151 -14.53 -7.34 13.10
CA ASN A 151 -15.27 -8.24 12.20
C ASN A 151 -14.39 -8.93 11.12
N GLY A 152 -13.09 -8.67 11.13
CA GLY A 152 -12.15 -9.17 10.11
C GLY A 152 -11.10 -10.13 10.66
N ALA A 153 -11.22 -10.50 11.93
CA ALA A 153 -10.46 -11.51 12.65
C ALA A 153 -11.40 -12.59 13.15
#